data_AF-E6QMW6-F1
#
_entry.id   AF-E6QMW6-F1
#
_cell.length_a   1.000
_cell.length_b   1.000
_cell.length_c   1.000
_cell.angle_alpha   90.00
_cell.angle_beta   90.00
_cell.angle_gamma   90.00
#
_symmetry.space_group_name_H-M   'P 1'
#
loop_
_entity.id
_entity.type
_entity.pdbx_description
1 polymer ?
#
loop_
_entity_poly.entity_id
_entity_poly.type
_entity_poly.pdbx_seq_one_letter_code
_entity_poly.pdbx_strand_id
1 'polypeptide(L)'
;MREALDGTQYNSVTKTFDADVLSPEEVEKRKTRLNTVWRTAKIPGVTSPVIHYLCNRVPGLQLAMLSDQIRATVMRFFDEDGVDHGKFHVLLSRASWQDRNTPVTLHRIYLLADGRKAPFENVKKQMQSHLKLNGAAVRVNSAADRATVYVCEGLETAVAIVMMDGNRHPVYAALNAGNLANFKPPRFAKKIVVCADNDCPDKRGVCRGIQDATTLIERLKSCGLETDLRIPDRIGWDYADVWMSSQSQAA
;
A
#
# COMPACT_ATOMS: atom_id res chain seq x y z
N MET A 1 -37.93 -20.63 -4.17
CA MET A 1 -37.01 -21.35 -3.27
C MET A 1 -35.61 -20.95 -3.68
N ARG A 2 -34.99 -19.92 -3.06
CA ARG A 2 -34.20 -19.97 -1.79
C ARG A 2 -33.14 -21.07 -1.91
N GLU A 3 -31.84 -20.79 -1.84
CA GLU A 3 -31.17 -20.01 -0.78
C GLU A 3 -30.03 -19.13 -1.30
N ALA A 4 -29.98 -17.91 -0.77
CA ALA A 4 -28.84 -17.01 -0.84
C ALA A 4 -27.77 -17.53 0.13
N LEU A 5 -26.53 -17.66 -0.33
CA LEU A 5 -25.39 -18.01 0.50
C LEU A 5 -25.12 -16.87 1.50
N ASP A 6 -25.41 -17.17 2.76
CA ASP A 6 -25.42 -16.30 3.91
C ASP A 6 -24.00 -15.88 4.33
N GLY A 7 -23.69 -14.60 4.11
CA GLY A 7 -23.34 -13.60 5.13
C GLY A 7 -22.28 -13.81 6.23
N THR A 8 -21.90 -15.04 6.60
CA THR A 8 -21.44 -15.27 7.98
C THR A 8 -20.26 -16.22 8.08
N GLN A 9 -19.04 -15.76 7.74
CA GLN A 9 -17.80 -16.44 8.17
C GLN A 9 -16.57 -15.52 8.16
N TYR A 10 -16.60 -14.48 9.00
CA TYR A 10 -15.40 -13.78 9.47
C TYR A 10 -15.56 -13.44 10.96
N ASN A 11 -15.79 -14.44 11.80
CA ASN A 11 -15.69 -14.29 13.25
C ASN A 11 -14.29 -14.76 13.69
N SER A 12 -13.34 -13.83 13.75
CA SER A 12 -12.09 -14.03 14.49
C SER A 12 -12.23 -13.31 15.84
N VAL A 13 -12.15 -14.09 16.91
CA VAL A 13 -12.10 -13.67 18.31
C VAL A 13 -11.06 -12.55 18.50
N THR A 14 -11.53 -11.31 18.65
CA THR A 14 -10.69 -10.20 19.09
C THR A 14 -10.87 -10.02 20.59
N LYS A 15 -9.80 -10.28 21.36
CA LYS A 15 -9.61 -9.64 22.66
C LYS A 15 -9.76 -8.13 22.46
N THR A 16 -10.82 -7.58 23.03
CA THR A 16 -11.09 -6.14 23.05
C THR A 16 -10.03 -5.46 23.89
N PHE A 17 -9.08 -4.81 23.22
CA PHE A 17 -8.33 -3.71 23.79
C PHE A 17 -9.16 -2.45 23.55
N ASP A 18 -9.55 -1.80 24.64
CA ASP A 18 -10.26 -0.52 24.63
C ASP A 18 -9.48 0.49 23.80
N ALA A 19 -10.06 0.87 22.66
CA ALA A 19 -9.65 2.04 21.92
C ALA A 19 -10.54 3.18 22.38
N ASP A 20 -9.94 4.34 22.68
CA ASP A 20 -10.67 5.59 22.84
C ASP A 20 -11.71 5.71 21.70
N VAL A 21 -12.98 5.57 22.08
CA VAL A 21 -14.08 5.74 21.13
C VAL A 21 -14.07 7.21 20.75
N LEU A 22 -13.63 7.51 19.53
CA LEU A 22 -13.62 8.87 19.00
C LEU A 22 -15.02 9.45 19.10
N SER A 23 -15.12 10.71 19.54
CA SER A 23 -16.40 11.41 19.53
C SER A 23 -16.96 11.52 18.10
N PRO A 24 -18.29 11.57 17.92
CA PRO A 24 -18.89 11.75 16.59
C PRO A 24 -18.34 12.97 15.83
N GLU A 25 -18.03 14.06 16.55
CA GLU A 25 -17.43 15.26 15.99
C GLU A 25 -16.02 15.01 15.45
N GLU A 26 -15.16 14.31 16.22
CA GLU A 26 -13.79 14.02 15.80
C GLU A 26 -13.77 13.03 14.62
N VAL A 27 -14.71 12.08 14.58
CA VAL A 27 -14.93 11.20 13.42
C VAL A 27 -15.23 12.02 12.17
N GLU A 28 -16.21 12.92 12.24
CA GLU A 28 -16.63 13.72 11.08
C GLU A 28 -15.53 14.69 10.64
N LYS A 29 -14.82 15.31 11.59
CA LYS A 29 -13.67 16.18 11.31
C LYS A 29 -12.56 15.44 10.55
N ARG A 30 -12.16 14.25 11.01
CA ARG A 30 -11.12 13.45 10.34
C ARG A 30 -11.56 12.98 8.96
N LYS A 31 -12.82 12.53 8.84
CA LYS A 31 -13.42 12.09 7.57
C LYS A 31 -13.48 13.24 6.56
N THR A 32 -13.97 14.41 6.97
CA THR A 32 -14.01 15.62 6.15
C THR A 32 -12.61 16.02 5.69
N ARG A 33 -11.61 16.04 6.59
CA ARG A 33 -10.21 16.34 6.24
C ARG A 33 -9.66 15.40 5.17
N LEU A 34 -9.84 14.08 5.34
CA LEU A 34 -9.39 13.07 4.36
C LEU A 34 -10.07 13.29 3.00
N ASN A 35 -11.40 13.48 3.00
CA ASN A 35 -12.16 13.68 1.77
C ASN A 35 -11.75 14.96 1.03
N THR A 36 -11.51 16.06 1.76
CA THR A 36 -11.07 17.33 1.18
C THR A 36 -9.70 17.20 0.50
N VAL A 37 -8.72 16.60 1.17
CA VAL A 37 -7.39 16.36 0.59
C VAL A 37 -7.50 15.44 -0.63
N TRP A 38 -8.29 14.38 -0.55
CA TRP A 38 -8.47 13.44 -1.68
C TRP A 38 -9.11 14.10 -2.91
N ARG A 39 -10.17 14.89 -2.70
CA ARG A 39 -10.91 15.56 -3.79
C ARG A 39 -10.08 16.63 -4.50
N THR A 40 -9.16 17.28 -3.79
CA THR A 40 -8.31 18.34 -4.34
C THR A 40 -7.03 17.82 -4.99
N ALA A 41 -6.60 16.60 -4.64
CA ALA A 41 -5.47 15.94 -5.26
C ALA A 41 -5.79 15.51 -6.70
N LYS A 42 -4.79 15.60 -7.58
CA LYS A 42 -4.93 15.40 -9.03
C LYS A 42 -4.26 14.13 -9.49
N ILE A 43 -4.71 13.58 -10.64
CA ILE A 43 -3.93 12.56 -11.34
C ILE A 43 -2.57 13.19 -11.73
N PRO A 44 -1.43 12.55 -11.42
CA PRO A 44 -0.12 13.11 -11.69
C PRO A 44 0.13 13.17 -13.21
N GLY A 45 0.51 14.34 -13.71
CA GLY A 45 0.94 14.51 -15.10
C GLY A 45 2.35 13.99 -15.34
N VAL A 46 2.72 13.79 -16.61
CA VAL A 46 4.02 13.21 -17.02
C VAL A 46 5.24 13.98 -16.50
N THR A 47 5.11 15.29 -16.32
CA THR A 47 6.16 16.19 -15.80
C THR A 47 6.10 16.38 -14.29
N SER A 48 5.19 15.70 -13.59
CA SER A 48 5.02 15.90 -12.16
C SER A 48 6.15 15.24 -11.37
N PRO A 49 6.56 15.80 -10.21
CA PRO A 49 7.58 15.20 -9.36
C PRO A 49 7.22 13.80 -8.86
N VAL A 50 5.92 13.50 -8.77
CA VAL A 50 5.40 12.15 -8.46
C VAL A 50 5.77 11.15 -9.55
N ILE A 51 5.60 11.52 -10.82
CA ILE A 51 5.99 10.64 -11.93
C ILE A 51 7.52 10.51 -12.01
N HIS A 52 8.27 11.60 -11.87
CA HIS A 52 9.73 11.53 -11.82
C HIS A 52 10.21 10.59 -10.70
N TYR A 53 9.63 10.70 -9.51
CA TYR A 53 9.92 9.79 -8.39
C TYR A 53 9.67 8.32 -8.75
N LEU A 54 8.48 8.01 -9.28
CA LEU A 54 8.12 6.63 -9.61
C LEU A 54 8.98 6.07 -10.75
N CYS A 55 9.29 6.86 -11.79
CA CYS A 55 10.16 6.44 -12.88
C CYS A 55 11.62 6.25 -12.44
N ASN A 56 12.12 7.05 -11.48
CA ASN A 56 13.44 6.85 -10.90
C ASN A 56 13.52 5.56 -10.08
N ARG A 57 12.42 5.17 -9.41
CA ARG A 57 12.34 3.90 -8.65
C ARG A 57 12.06 2.69 -9.55
N VAL A 58 11.29 2.88 -10.62
CA VAL A 58 10.85 1.83 -11.55
C VAL A 58 11.04 2.34 -12.98
N PRO A 59 12.25 2.22 -13.55
CA PRO A 59 12.52 2.66 -14.92
C PRO A 59 11.61 1.96 -15.93
N GLY A 60 11.19 2.68 -16.97
CA GLY A 60 10.27 2.16 -18.00
C GLY A 60 8.79 2.12 -17.59
N LEU A 61 8.43 2.66 -16.42
CA LEU A 61 7.05 2.71 -15.93
C LEU A 61 6.07 3.28 -16.97
N GLN A 62 5.08 2.48 -17.34
CA GLN A 62 3.99 2.92 -18.21
C GLN A 62 2.86 3.54 -17.39
N LEU A 63 2.66 4.85 -17.52
CA LEU A 63 1.72 5.60 -16.67
C LEU A 63 0.27 5.12 -16.77
N ALA A 64 -0.13 4.59 -17.93
CA ALA A 64 -1.47 4.02 -18.13
C ALA A 64 -1.74 2.78 -17.24
N MET A 65 -0.69 2.15 -16.70
CA MET A 65 -0.82 1.04 -15.77
C MET A 65 -1.17 1.49 -14.35
N LEU A 66 -0.91 2.75 -13.97
CA LEU A 66 -1.20 3.23 -12.63
C LEU A 66 -2.71 3.40 -12.40
N SER A 67 -3.16 3.12 -11.18
CA SER A 67 -4.55 3.36 -10.79
C SER A 67 -4.80 4.85 -10.47
N ASP A 68 -6.08 5.23 -10.43
CA ASP A 68 -6.54 6.54 -9.95
C ASP A 68 -6.40 6.72 -8.42
N GLN A 69 -5.94 5.68 -7.71
CA GLN A 69 -5.64 5.72 -6.28
C GLN A 69 -4.31 6.42 -5.98
N ILE A 70 -3.48 6.66 -7.00
CA ILE A 70 -2.21 7.39 -6.92
C ILE A 70 -2.41 8.79 -7.49
N ARG A 71 -2.16 9.80 -6.64
CA ARG A 71 -2.41 11.22 -6.95
C ARG A 71 -1.22 12.09 -6.57
N ALA A 72 -1.21 13.30 -7.11
CA ALA A 72 -0.28 14.35 -6.76
C ALA A 72 -1.00 15.51 -6.07
N THR A 73 -0.33 16.09 -5.07
CA THR A 73 -0.73 17.34 -4.42
C THR A 73 0.49 18.06 -3.85
N VAL A 74 0.28 19.20 -3.20
CA VAL A 74 1.29 19.94 -2.44
C VAL A 74 0.79 20.12 -1.02
N MET A 75 1.60 19.77 -0.03
CA MET A 75 1.23 19.86 1.40
C MET A 75 2.40 20.39 2.23
N ARG A 76 2.07 20.96 3.40
CA ARG A 76 3.07 21.28 4.42
C ARG A 76 3.63 20.00 5.03
N PHE A 77 4.95 19.96 5.22
CA PHE A 77 5.61 18.91 5.98
C PHE A 77 5.82 19.38 7.42
N PHE A 78 5.37 18.56 8.37
CA PHE A 78 5.66 18.71 9.79
C PHE A 78 6.49 17.51 10.21
N ASP A 79 7.60 17.73 10.91
CA ASP A 79 8.41 16.66 11.48
C ASP A 79 7.75 16.03 12.71
N GLU A 80 8.51 15.30 13.52
CA GLU A 80 7.99 14.60 14.71
C GLU A 80 7.76 15.56 15.88
N ASP A 81 8.55 16.63 15.97
CA ASP A 81 8.41 17.69 16.98
C ASP A 81 7.33 18.71 16.61
N GLY A 82 6.71 18.55 15.43
CA GLY A 82 5.65 19.41 14.94
C GLY A 82 6.16 20.70 14.30
N VAL A 83 7.45 20.79 13.98
CA VAL A 83 8.04 21.94 13.29
C VAL A 83 7.60 21.93 11.82
N ASP A 84 7.15 23.09 11.32
CA ASP A 84 6.72 23.29 9.94
C ASP A 84 7.94 23.57 9.04
N HIS A 85 8.21 22.68 8.09
CA HIS A 85 9.31 22.82 7.12
C HIS A 85 8.86 23.38 5.78
N GLY A 86 7.63 23.90 5.69
CA GLY A 86 7.08 24.46 4.46
C GLY A 86 6.46 23.41 3.55
N LYS A 87 6.22 23.80 2.29
CA LYS A 87 5.44 23.02 1.32
C LYS A 87 6.33 22.16 0.43
N PHE A 88 5.89 20.94 0.20
CA PHE A 88 6.54 19.96 -0.68
C PHE A 88 5.54 19.31 -1.62
N HIS A 89 6.03 18.75 -2.72
CA HIS A 89 5.23 17.88 -3.58
C HIS A 89 4.94 16.57 -2.85
N VAL A 90 3.78 15.98 -3.10
CA VAL A 90 3.34 14.77 -2.39
C VAL A 90 2.79 13.76 -3.38
N LEU A 91 3.37 12.55 -3.38
CA LEU A 91 2.67 11.36 -3.84
C LEU A 91 1.64 11.00 -2.78
N LEU A 92 0.37 11.14 -3.14
CA LEU A 92 -0.76 10.85 -2.28
C LEU A 92 -1.43 9.55 -2.76
N SER A 93 -1.54 8.56 -1.89
CA SER A 93 -2.15 7.27 -2.21
C SER A 93 -3.28 6.95 -1.24
N ARG A 94 -4.44 6.52 -1.75
CA ARG A 94 -5.59 6.16 -0.92
C ARG A 94 -5.61 4.69 -0.55
N ALA A 95 -5.51 4.40 0.75
CA ALA A 95 -5.66 3.05 1.27
C ALA A 95 -7.11 2.76 1.65
N SER A 96 -7.61 1.61 1.22
CA SER A 96 -8.99 1.16 1.41
C SER A 96 -9.03 -0.29 1.86
N TRP A 97 -10.07 -0.67 2.59
CA TRP A 97 -10.40 -2.08 2.81
C TRP A 97 -10.97 -2.66 1.52
N GLN A 98 -10.30 -3.66 0.96
CA GLN A 98 -10.58 -4.16 -0.39
C GLN A 98 -11.79 -5.11 -0.44
N ASP A 99 -12.08 -5.81 0.65
CA ASP A 99 -13.22 -6.73 0.79
C ASP A 99 -14.60 -6.03 0.79
N ARG A 100 -14.60 -4.73 1.14
CA ARG A 100 -15.82 -3.91 1.29
C ARG A 100 -15.70 -2.51 0.69
N ASN A 101 -14.67 -2.29 -0.12
CA ASN A 101 -14.40 -1.04 -0.86
C ASN A 101 -14.57 0.24 -0.02
N THR A 102 -13.98 0.27 1.16
CA THR A 102 -14.13 1.39 2.11
C THR A 102 -12.82 2.16 2.25
N PRO A 103 -12.77 3.45 1.86
CA PRO A 103 -11.60 4.30 2.10
C PRO A 103 -11.28 4.44 3.58
N VAL A 104 -10.02 4.26 3.94
CA VAL A 104 -9.56 4.30 5.33
C VAL A 104 -8.69 5.51 5.58
N THR A 105 -7.64 5.70 4.78
CA THR A 105 -6.70 6.80 4.99
C THR A 105 -5.98 7.18 3.71
N LEU A 106 -5.22 8.28 3.78
CA LEU A 106 -4.30 8.71 2.75
C LEU A 106 -2.87 8.55 3.26
N HIS A 107 -2.05 7.90 2.45
CA HIS A 107 -0.61 7.79 2.64
C HIS A 107 0.08 8.83 1.77
N ARG A 108 1.14 9.45 2.32
CA ARG A 108 1.86 10.57 1.72
C ARG A 108 3.33 10.25 1.65
N ILE A 109 3.94 10.44 0.50
CA ILE A 109 5.40 10.48 0.34
C ILE A 109 5.76 11.89 -0.09
N TYR A 110 6.55 12.60 0.72
CA TYR A 110 6.96 13.97 0.42
C TYR A 110 8.18 13.97 -0.50
N LEU A 111 8.14 14.83 -1.51
CA LEU A 111 9.08 14.86 -2.63
C LEU A 111 9.58 16.28 -2.88
N LEU A 112 10.83 16.38 -3.31
CA LEU A 112 11.41 17.56 -3.93
C LEU A 112 10.87 17.72 -5.37
N ALA A 113 11.08 18.91 -5.96
CA ALA A 113 10.61 19.21 -7.31
C ALA A 113 11.26 18.32 -8.39
N ASP A 114 12.45 17.79 -8.14
CA ASP A 114 13.16 16.87 -9.03
C ASP A 114 12.75 15.39 -8.88
N GLY A 115 11.76 15.12 -8.02
CA GLY A 115 11.28 13.76 -7.78
C GLY A 115 12.14 12.94 -6.81
N ARG A 116 13.14 13.52 -6.14
CA ARG A 116 13.76 12.86 -4.98
C ARG A 116 12.85 12.94 -3.76
N LYS A 117 13.03 12.02 -2.81
CA LYS A 117 12.39 12.14 -1.48
C LYS A 117 12.86 13.44 -0.81
N ALA A 118 11.95 14.10 -0.11
CA ALA A 118 12.35 15.20 0.76
C ALA A 118 13.36 14.68 1.83
N PRO A 119 14.37 15.48 2.21
CA PRO A 119 15.52 15.03 3.00
C PRO A 119 15.19 14.95 4.50
N PHE A 120 14.17 14.16 4.84
CA PHE A 120 13.72 13.92 6.22
C PHE A 120 13.63 12.42 6.48
N GLU A 121 13.91 12.00 7.71
CA GLU A 121 13.91 10.59 8.12
C GLU A 121 12.53 9.94 7.90
N ASN A 122 11.47 10.57 8.42
CA ASN A 122 10.09 10.07 8.31
C ASN A 122 9.30 10.76 7.18
N VAL A 123 9.85 10.69 5.96
CA VAL A 123 9.29 11.29 4.74
C VAL A 123 8.00 10.61 4.25
N LYS A 124 7.72 9.38 4.69
CA LYS A 124 6.44 8.69 4.42
C LYS A 124 5.53 8.90 5.64
N LYS A 125 4.34 9.47 5.43
CA LYS A 125 3.38 9.76 6.52
C LYS A 125 1.97 9.33 6.17
N GLN A 126 1.29 8.70 7.13
CA GLN A 126 -0.15 8.46 7.06
C GLN A 126 -0.92 9.69 7.56
N MET A 127 -2.08 9.98 6.98
CA MET A 127 -3.02 10.91 7.59
C MET A 127 -3.79 10.21 8.72
N GLN A 128 -4.00 10.91 9.82
CA GLN A 128 -4.79 10.37 10.92
C GLN A 128 -6.24 10.16 10.47
N SER A 129 -6.71 8.92 10.66
CA SER A 129 -8.02 8.45 10.25
C SER A 129 -9.00 8.32 11.43
N HIS A 130 -10.28 8.26 11.10
CA HIS A 130 -11.36 7.87 12.00
C HIS A 130 -11.52 6.33 12.07
N LEU A 131 -10.83 5.59 11.20
CA LEU A 131 -10.83 4.12 11.13
C LEU A 131 -9.42 3.59 11.41
N LYS A 132 -9.33 2.39 11.99
CA LYS A 132 -8.05 1.65 12.09
C LYS A 132 -7.61 1.19 10.70
N LEU A 133 -6.30 1.17 10.44
CA LEU A 133 -5.77 0.75 9.13
C LEU A 133 -6.20 -0.69 8.80
N ASN A 134 -5.99 -1.64 9.72
CA ASN A 134 -6.55 -3.00 9.71
C ASN A 134 -6.61 -3.67 8.33
N GLY A 135 -5.47 -3.79 7.66
CA GLY A 135 -5.34 -4.43 6.35
C GLY A 135 -5.79 -3.58 5.16
N ALA A 136 -6.08 -2.30 5.35
CA ALA A 136 -6.34 -1.40 4.24
C ALA A 136 -5.09 -1.27 3.37
N ALA A 137 -5.29 -1.30 2.06
CA ALA A 137 -4.20 -1.28 1.08
C ALA A 137 -4.52 -0.30 -0.05
N VAL A 138 -3.48 0.11 -0.79
CA VAL A 138 -3.60 0.93 -2.00
C VAL A 138 -3.63 -0.01 -3.20
N ARG A 139 -4.66 0.06 -4.04
CA ARG A 139 -4.63 -0.59 -5.37
C ARG A 139 -3.71 0.23 -6.26
N VAL A 140 -2.61 -0.33 -6.73
CA VAL A 140 -1.54 0.45 -7.40
C VAL A 140 -1.77 0.57 -8.90
N ASN A 141 -2.48 -0.38 -9.50
CA ASN A 141 -2.66 -0.45 -10.94
C ASN A 141 -4.11 -0.51 -11.44
N SER A 142 -4.25 -0.29 -12.74
CA SER A 142 -5.50 -0.26 -13.50
C SER A 142 -5.93 -1.63 -14.07
N ALA A 143 -5.19 -2.71 -13.79
CA ALA A 143 -5.53 -4.06 -14.24
C ALA A 143 -6.98 -4.42 -13.88
N ALA A 144 -7.66 -5.15 -14.77
CA ALA A 144 -9.01 -5.66 -14.52
C ALA A 144 -9.04 -6.59 -13.30
N ASP A 145 -10.20 -6.74 -12.68
CA ASP A 145 -10.37 -7.69 -11.58
C ASP A 145 -10.13 -9.13 -12.09
N ARG A 146 -9.23 -9.84 -11.40
CA ARG A 146 -8.82 -11.21 -11.71
C ARG A 146 -8.81 -12.05 -10.44
N ALA A 147 -8.97 -13.35 -10.61
CA ALA A 147 -8.95 -14.30 -9.50
C ALA A 147 -7.61 -14.29 -8.74
N THR A 148 -6.50 -14.02 -9.43
CA THR A 148 -5.18 -13.83 -8.81
C THR A 148 -4.95 -12.35 -8.51
N VAL A 149 -4.51 -12.05 -7.28
CA VAL A 149 -4.10 -10.71 -6.86
C VAL A 149 -2.73 -10.75 -6.19
N TYR A 150 -1.95 -9.68 -6.35
CA TYR A 150 -0.66 -9.51 -5.70
C TYR A 150 -0.78 -8.52 -4.55
N VAL A 151 -0.06 -8.76 -3.46
CA VAL A 151 0.07 -7.81 -2.36
C VAL A 151 1.49 -7.78 -1.81
N CYS A 152 2.00 -6.60 -1.51
CA CYS A 152 3.29 -6.40 -0.84
C CYS A 152 3.19 -5.29 0.20
N GLU A 153 4.28 -5.07 0.93
CA GLU A 153 4.39 -4.00 1.90
C GLU A 153 4.43 -2.61 1.23
N GLY A 154 5.46 -2.36 0.41
CA GLY A 154 5.78 -1.03 -0.11
C GLY A 154 4.97 -0.63 -1.35
N LEU A 155 4.73 0.68 -1.51
CA LEU A 155 4.12 1.24 -2.73
C LEU A 155 5.06 1.12 -3.93
N GLU A 156 6.35 1.40 -3.72
CA GLU A 156 7.38 1.32 -4.75
C GLU A 156 7.56 -0.12 -5.24
N THR A 157 7.62 -1.07 -4.31
CA THR A 157 7.63 -2.52 -4.56
C THR A 157 6.43 -2.95 -5.38
N ALA A 158 5.23 -2.47 -5.04
CA ALA A 158 4.01 -2.77 -5.79
C ALA A 158 4.08 -2.26 -7.24
N VAL A 159 4.58 -1.04 -7.47
CA VAL A 159 4.73 -0.50 -8.84
C VAL A 159 5.72 -1.35 -9.65
N ALA A 160 6.80 -1.83 -9.05
CA ALA A 160 7.73 -2.75 -9.70
C ALA A 160 7.08 -4.09 -10.07
N ILE A 161 6.26 -4.65 -9.17
CA ILE A 161 5.50 -5.89 -9.43
C ILE A 161 4.52 -5.70 -10.61
N VAL A 162 3.87 -4.52 -10.72
CA VAL A 162 2.99 -4.20 -11.86
C VAL A 162 3.76 -4.30 -13.18
N MET A 163 5.00 -3.79 -13.22
CA MET A 163 5.85 -3.86 -14.41
C MET A 163 6.29 -5.29 -14.72
N MET A 164 6.72 -6.07 -13.71
CA MET A 164 7.08 -7.48 -13.88
C MET A 164 5.91 -8.35 -14.33
N ASP A 165 4.71 -8.08 -13.83
CA ASP A 165 3.49 -8.78 -14.22
C ASP A 165 2.91 -8.27 -15.54
N GLY A 166 3.43 -7.18 -16.11
CA GLY A 166 2.88 -6.57 -17.32
C GLY A 166 1.42 -6.12 -17.16
N ASN A 167 1.06 -5.66 -15.94
CA ASN A 167 -0.28 -5.19 -15.58
C ASN A 167 -1.42 -6.20 -15.83
N ARG A 168 -1.17 -7.50 -15.71
CA ARG A 168 -2.20 -8.54 -15.92
C ARG A 168 -3.13 -8.71 -14.72
N HIS A 169 -2.62 -8.52 -13.51
CA HIS A 169 -3.32 -8.78 -12.25
C HIS A 169 -3.39 -7.53 -11.37
N PRO A 170 -4.43 -7.39 -10.53
CA PRO A 170 -4.48 -6.34 -9.51
C PRO A 170 -3.32 -6.48 -8.50
N VAL A 171 -2.64 -5.37 -8.23
CA VAL A 171 -1.53 -5.27 -7.27
C VAL A 171 -1.87 -4.27 -6.17
N TYR A 172 -1.63 -4.68 -4.92
CA TYR A 172 -1.94 -3.89 -3.73
C TYR A 172 -0.70 -3.63 -2.87
N ALA A 173 -0.57 -2.42 -2.35
CA ALA A 173 0.44 -2.05 -1.35
C ALA A 173 -0.20 -1.89 0.03
N ALA A 174 0.27 -2.65 1.01
CA ALA A 174 -0.23 -2.64 2.39
C ALA A 174 0.36 -1.51 3.26
N LEU A 175 1.26 -0.69 2.71
CA LEU A 175 1.93 0.46 3.33
C LEU A 175 3.02 0.13 4.36
N ASN A 176 2.87 -0.92 5.16
CA ASN A 176 3.88 -1.41 6.12
C ASN A 176 3.67 -2.90 6.46
N ALA A 177 4.72 -3.55 6.98
CA ALA A 177 4.77 -4.98 7.30
C ALA A 177 3.64 -5.40 8.25
N GLY A 178 3.48 -4.70 9.38
CA GLY A 178 2.46 -5.05 10.38
C GLY A 178 1.02 -4.94 9.84
N ASN A 179 0.77 -4.05 8.88
CA ASN A 179 -0.53 -3.94 8.23
C ASN A 179 -0.73 -5.02 7.15
N LEU A 180 0.33 -5.49 6.50
CA LEU A 180 0.29 -6.57 5.50
C LEU A 180 -0.34 -7.84 6.09
N ALA A 181 0.05 -8.25 7.30
CA ALA A 181 -0.51 -9.40 8.01
C ALA A 181 -2.06 -9.37 8.10
N ASN A 182 -2.64 -8.18 8.16
CA ASN A 182 -4.08 -7.94 8.32
C ASN A 182 -4.83 -7.78 6.97
N PHE A 183 -4.13 -7.82 5.82
CA PHE A 183 -4.72 -7.57 4.51
C PHE A 183 -5.92 -8.48 4.20
N LYS A 184 -7.07 -7.87 3.88
CA LYS A 184 -8.26 -8.61 3.45
C LYS A 184 -8.42 -8.44 1.94
N PRO A 185 -8.30 -9.52 1.15
CA PRO A 185 -8.35 -9.40 -0.30
C PRO A 185 -9.76 -9.02 -0.80
N PRO A 186 -9.87 -8.48 -2.02
CA PRO A 186 -11.16 -8.31 -2.68
C PRO A 186 -11.94 -9.63 -2.76
N ARG A 187 -13.27 -9.56 -2.73
CA ARG A 187 -14.15 -10.75 -2.71
C ARG A 187 -14.02 -11.65 -3.95
N PHE A 188 -13.58 -11.11 -5.08
CA PHE A 188 -13.35 -11.88 -6.31
C PHE A 188 -12.08 -12.71 -6.27
N ALA A 189 -11.15 -12.44 -5.34
CA ALA A 189 -9.87 -13.10 -5.29
C ALA A 189 -10.01 -14.57 -4.87
N LYS A 190 -9.27 -15.44 -5.55
CA LYS A 190 -9.16 -16.88 -5.28
C LYS A 190 -7.72 -17.28 -4.96
N LYS A 191 -6.75 -16.58 -5.56
CA LYS A 191 -5.32 -16.75 -5.32
C LYS A 191 -4.68 -15.44 -4.89
N ILE A 192 -3.94 -15.47 -3.79
CA ILE A 192 -3.20 -14.32 -3.27
C ILE A 192 -1.70 -14.59 -3.38
N VAL A 193 -1.00 -13.79 -4.18
CA VAL A 193 0.47 -13.81 -4.23
C VAL A 193 0.98 -12.74 -3.28
N VAL A 194 1.61 -13.14 -2.19
CA VAL A 194 2.22 -12.24 -1.22
C VAL A 194 3.69 -12.08 -1.60
N CYS A 195 4.08 -10.85 -1.94
CA CYS A 195 5.46 -10.50 -2.24
C CYS A 195 6.07 -9.83 -1.00
N ALA A 196 6.95 -10.56 -0.32
CA ALA A 196 7.62 -10.08 0.89
C ALA A 196 8.98 -9.47 0.57
N ASP A 197 9.37 -8.45 1.32
CA ASP A 197 10.69 -7.86 1.25
C ASP A 197 11.68 -8.81 1.96
N ASN A 198 12.87 -9.02 1.38
CA ASN A 198 13.88 -9.92 1.95
C ASN A 198 14.77 -9.17 2.94
N ASP A 199 14.17 -8.55 3.96
CA ASP A 199 14.89 -7.71 4.91
C ASP A 199 16.00 -8.47 5.66
N CYS A 200 17.06 -7.74 6.03
CA CYS A 200 18.05 -8.26 6.96
C CYS A 200 17.36 -8.68 8.28
N PRO A 201 17.74 -9.82 8.87
CA PRO A 201 17.19 -10.23 10.15
C PRO A 201 17.52 -9.21 11.24
N ASP A 202 16.58 -9.01 12.17
CA ASP A 202 16.81 -8.19 13.36
C ASP A 202 17.81 -8.86 14.33
N LYS A 203 18.09 -8.22 15.47
CA LYS A 203 19.00 -8.75 16.50
C LYS A 203 18.59 -10.13 17.06
N ARG A 204 17.35 -10.56 16.81
CA ARG A 204 16.78 -11.85 17.25
C ARG A 204 16.75 -12.88 16.11
N GLY A 205 17.30 -12.55 14.93
CA GLY A 205 17.30 -13.42 13.76
C GLY A 205 16.00 -13.35 12.94
N VAL A 206 15.12 -12.37 13.19
CA VAL A 206 13.79 -12.33 12.57
C VAL A 206 13.74 -11.36 11.40
N CYS A 207 13.36 -11.87 10.23
CA CYS A 207 13.04 -11.06 9.05
C CYS A 207 11.55 -10.65 9.09
N ARG A 208 11.28 -9.40 9.51
CA ARG A 208 9.91 -8.93 9.80
C ARG A 208 8.99 -9.01 8.59
N GLY A 209 9.43 -8.57 7.41
CA GLY A 209 8.65 -8.65 6.17
C GLY A 209 8.20 -10.08 5.84
N ILE A 210 9.12 -11.05 5.94
CA ILE A 210 8.83 -12.48 5.72
C ILE A 210 7.89 -13.04 6.80
N GLN A 211 8.08 -12.65 8.06
CA GLN A 211 7.23 -13.11 9.17
C GLN A 211 5.76 -12.64 9.00
N ASP A 212 5.56 -11.35 8.70
CA ASP A 212 4.22 -10.79 8.54
C ASP A 212 3.54 -11.33 7.27
N ALA A 213 4.30 -11.56 6.20
CA ALA A 213 3.83 -12.23 5.00
C ALA A 213 3.42 -13.69 5.28
N THR A 214 4.20 -14.43 6.05
CA THR A 214 3.87 -15.81 6.44
C THR A 214 2.58 -15.86 7.27
N THR A 215 2.44 -14.94 8.22
CA THR A 215 1.21 -14.80 9.03
C THR A 215 -0.02 -14.53 8.14
N LEU A 216 0.12 -13.68 7.11
CA LEU A 216 -0.92 -13.43 6.13
C LEU A 216 -1.29 -14.72 5.37
N ILE A 217 -0.29 -15.45 4.87
CA ILE A 217 -0.47 -16.69 4.11
C ILE A 217 -1.25 -17.72 4.94
N GLU A 218 -0.84 -17.98 6.17
CA GLU A 218 -1.49 -18.93 7.08
C GLU A 218 -2.97 -18.57 7.32
N ARG A 219 -3.25 -17.29 7.60
CA ARG A 219 -4.61 -16.81 7.78
C ARG A 219 -5.45 -17.00 6.52
N LEU A 220 -4.93 -16.64 5.34
CA LEU A 220 -5.67 -16.76 4.09
C LEU A 220 -5.92 -18.22 3.68
N LYS A 221 -4.94 -19.11 3.92
CA LYS A 221 -5.12 -20.56 3.75
C LYS A 221 -6.24 -21.10 4.64
N SER A 222 -6.32 -20.66 5.89
CA SER A 222 -7.40 -21.04 6.81
C SER A 222 -8.78 -20.59 6.34
N CYS A 223 -8.85 -19.54 5.50
CA CYS A 223 -10.06 -19.06 4.85
C CYS A 223 -10.34 -19.74 3.49
N GLY A 224 -9.57 -20.76 3.11
CA GLY A 224 -9.76 -21.52 1.86
C GLY A 224 -9.25 -20.83 0.60
N LEU A 225 -8.37 -19.83 0.71
CA LEU A 225 -7.74 -19.18 -0.44
C LEU A 225 -6.46 -19.88 -0.86
N GLU A 226 -6.20 -19.95 -2.17
CA GLU A 226 -4.88 -20.32 -2.69
C GLU A 226 -3.90 -19.19 -2.40
N THR A 227 -2.69 -19.54 -2.02
CA THR A 227 -1.68 -18.55 -1.62
C THR A 227 -0.30 -18.95 -2.13
N ASP A 228 0.47 -17.94 -2.53
CA ASP A 228 1.87 -18.07 -2.98
C ASP A 228 2.70 -17.00 -2.26
N LEU A 229 3.89 -17.37 -1.79
CA LEU A 229 4.83 -16.44 -1.14
C LEU A 229 6.03 -16.28 -2.06
N ARG A 230 6.33 -15.04 -2.45
CA ARG A 230 7.51 -14.72 -3.26
C ARG A 230 8.43 -13.77 -2.52
N ILE A 231 9.71 -14.10 -2.53
CA ILE A 231 10.77 -13.36 -1.83
C ILE A 231 11.93 -13.17 -2.82
N PRO A 232 12.53 -11.97 -2.90
CA PRO A 232 13.75 -11.76 -3.69
C PRO A 232 14.90 -12.67 -3.24
N ASP A 233 15.75 -13.11 -4.17
CA ASP A 233 16.87 -14.01 -3.86
C ASP A 233 17.95 -13.37 -2.96
N ARG A 234 18.11 -12.05 -3.03
CA ARG A 234 19.15 -11.31 -2.31
C ARG A 234 18.60 -10.74 -1.00
N ILE A 235 19.32 -10.95 0.09
CA ILE A 235 19.01 -10.32 1.38
C ILE A 235 19.21 -8.79 1.26
N GLY A 236 18.31 -8.05 1.90
CA GLY A 236 18.18 -6.60 1.86
C GLY A 236 17.45 -6.07 0.62
N TRP A 237 16.89 -6.93 -0.24
CA TRP A 237 16.22 -6.50 -1.48
C TRP A 237 14.71 -6.58 -1.37
N ASP A 238 14.06 -5.62 -2.02
CA ASP A 238 12.65 -5.68 -2.39
C ASP A 238 12.49 -5.94 -3.92
N TYR A 239 11.25 -6.04 -4.41
CA TYR A 239 11.01 -6.20 -5.86
C TYR A 239 11.29 -4.94 -6.70
N ALA A 240 11.37 -3.75 -6.09
CA ALA A 240 11.85 -2.57 -6.81
C ALA A 240 13.36 -2.68 -7.10
N ASP A 241 14.15 -3.21 -6.17
CA ASP A 241 15.58 -3.49 -6.39
C ASP A 241 15.77 -4.59 -7.44
N VAL A 242 14.95 -5.65 -7.40
CA VAL A 242 14.96 -6.71 -8.44
C VAL A 242 14.65 -6.14 -9.83
N TRP A 243 13.66 -5.25 -9.94
CA TRP A 243 13.36 -4.58 -11.21
C TRP A 243 14.53 -3.72 -11.69
N MET A 244 15.08 -2.89 -10.81
CA MET A 244 16.20 -2.01 -11.16
C MET A 244 17.42 -2.79 -11.64
N SER A 245 17.71 -3.93 -10.99
CA SER A 245 18.79 -4.84 -11.41
C SER A 245 18.53 -5.47 -12.78
N SER A 246 17.28 -5.82 -13.12
CA SER A 246 16.96 -6.43 -14.41
C SER A 246 17.10 -5.44 -15.57
N GLN A 247 16.81 -4.15 -15.34
CA GLN A 247 16.99 -3.11 -16.36
C GLN A 247 18.47 -2.83 -16.64
N SER A 248 19.33 -2.92 -15.62
CA SER A 248 20.77 -2.68 -15.77
C SER A 248 21.49 -3.80 -16.53
N GLN A 249 20.93 -5.01 -16.52
CA GLN A 249 21.45 -6.16 -17.28
C GLN A 249 20.94 -6.19 -18.73
N ALA A 250 19.87 -5.48 -19.03
CA ALA A 250 19.25 -5.40 -20.35
C ALA A 250 19.76 -4.21 -21.20
N ALA A 251 20.49 -3.28 -20.58
CA ALA A 251 21.13 -2.12 -21.21
C ALA A 251 22.56 -2.44 -21.63
#